data_AF-A0A1Q7KYZ3-F1
#
_entry.id   AF-A0A1Q7KYZ3-F1
#
_cell.length_a   1.000
_cell.length_b   1.000
_cell.length_c   1.000
_cell.angle_alpha   90.00
_cell.angle_beta   90.00
_cell.angle_gamma   90.00
#
_symmetry.space_group_name_H-M   'P 1'
#
loop_
_entity.id
_entity.type
_entity.pdbx_description
1 polymer ?
#
loop_
_entity_poly.entity_id
_entity_poly.type
_entity_poly.pdbx_seq_one_letter_code
_entity_poly.pdbx_strand_id
1 'polypeptide(L)'
;MPIDPNFPKKHQITGKFKDPLSDNYYLVWGPGRLAEAAIDPKVKSDYQASGEEIKALGVHGTFVAVDWDSCIADGICLLSCPVKVFEWYKNPGETGRNDRKDYTDKANPVKEANCIWCMACVEVCPTKAIKVDQANLEIHEKEIARISLN
;
A
#
# COMPACT_ATOMS: atom_id res chain seq x y z
N MET A 1 5.00 -3.76 -13.80
CA MET A 1 4.13 -4.96 -13.77
C MET A 1 3.45 -4.98 -12.42
N PRO A 2 2.14 -5.24 -12.34
CA PRO A 2 1.41 -5.26 -11.09
C PRO A 2 2.12 -6.07 -10.00
N ILE A 3 1.79 -5.74 -8.75
CA ILE A 3 1.99 -6.60 -7.57
C ILE A 3 1.86 -8.09 -7.95
N ASP A 4 2.77 -8.94 -7.44
CA ASP A 4 2.86 -10.37 -7.82
C ASP A 4 1.46 -11.01 -7.85
N PRO A 5 1.02 -11.58 -8.99
CA PRO A 5 -0.27 -12.26 -9.07
C PRO A 5 -0.46 -13.35 -8.01
N ASN A 6 0.64 -13.96 -7.56
CA ASN A 6 0.69 -14.99 -6.52
C ASN A 6 0.89 -14.44 -5.11
N PHE A 7 0.89 -13.12 -4.92
CA PHE A 7 0.99 -12.51 -3.60
C PHE A 7 -0.11 -13.06 -2.66
N PRO A 8 0.23 -13.44 -1.41
CA PRO A 8 1.53 -13.26 -0.73
C PRO A 8 2.49 -14.47 -0.77
N LYS A 9 2.27 -15.51 -1.61
CA LYS A 9 2.99 -16.81 -1.53
C LYS A 9 4.52 -16.74 -1.54
N LYS A 10 5.10 -15.74 -2.20
CA LYS A 10 6.56 -15.53 -2.30
C LYS A 10 7.10 -14.44 -1.36
N HIS A 11 6.26 -13.99 -0.43
CA HIS A 11 6.58 -12.93 0.52
C HIS A 11 6.55 -13.46 1.94
N GLN A 12 7.29 -12.78 2.81
CA GLN A 12 7.29 -12.98 4.25
C GLN A 12 6.96 -11.66 4.93
N ILE A 13 6.38 -11.75 6.12
CA ILE A 13 6.07 -10.57 6.93
C ILE A 13 7.37 -9.98 7.43
N THR A 14 7.61 -8.72 7.09
CA THR A 14 8.78 -7.95 7.54
C THR A 14 8.43 -7.01 8.68
N GLY A 15 7.15 -6.74 8.91
CA GLY A 15 6.70 -5.91 10.02
C GLY A 15 5.19 -5.73 10.07
N LYS A 16 4.78 -4.87 11.01
CA LYS A 16 3.41 -4.37 11.15
C LYS A 16 3.46 -2.86 11.06
N PHE A 17 2.56 -2.27 10.28
CA PHE A 17 2.33 -0.83 10.32
C PHE A 17 1.13 -0.54 11.20
N LYS A 18 1.28 0.32 12.21
CA LYS A 18 0.19 0.84 13.05
C LYS A 18 -0.17 2.24 12.55
N ASP A 19 -1.44 2.46 12.27
CA ASP A 19 -1.95 3.79 11.92
C ASP A 19 -1.74 4.76 13.10
N PRO A 20 -1.16 5.96 12.88
CA PRO A 20 -1.02 6.95 13.95
C PRO A 20 -2.34 7.55 14.44
N LEU A 21 -3.43 7.47 13.68
CA LEU A 21 -4.71 8.11 14.01
C LEU A 21 -5.81 7.15 14.49
N SER A 22 -5.57 5.84 14.46
CA SER A 22 -6.56 4.85 14.89
C SER A 22 -5.91 3.59 15.42
N ASP A 23 -6.75 2.67 15.89
CA ASP A 23 -6.26 1.37 16.33
C ASP A 23 -5.93 0.38 15.21
N ASN A 24 -6.16 0.79 13.95
CA ASN A 24 -5.92 -0.06 12.80
C ASN A 24 -4.43 -0.34 12.60
N TYR A 25 -4.14 -1.54 12.11
CA TYR A 25 -2.82 -1.93 11.67
C TYR A 25 -2.93 -2.92 10.51
N TYR A 26 -1.86 -3.07 9.74
CA TYR A 26 -1.77 -4.07 8.69
C TYR A 26 -0.37 -4.70 8.65
N LEU A 27 -0.25 -5.81 7.93
CA LEU A 27 1.01 -6.52 7.72
C LEU A 27 1.82 -5.90 6.58
N VAL A 28 3.12 -5.76 6.79
CA VAL A 28 4.08 -5.36 5.75
C VAL A 28 4.81 -6.61 5.26
N TRP A 29 4.89 -6.76 3.95
CA TRP A 29 5.37 -7.96 3.26
C TRP A 29 6.59 -7.63 2.41
N GLY A 30 7.64 -8.45 2.54
CA GLY A 30 8.85 -8.35 1.74
C GLY A 30 9.28 -9.70 1.14
N PRO A 31 10.36 -9.73 0.35
CA PRO A 31 11.21 -8.59 0.03
C PRO A 31 10.50 -7.59 -0.90
N GLY A 32 10.83 -6.31 -0.74
CA GLY A 32 10.52 -5.30 -1.76
C GLY A 32 11.52 -5.34 -2.92
N ARG A 33 11.37 -4.41 -3.86
CA ARG A 33 12.26 -4.22 -5.01
C ARG A 33 12.31 -2.75 -5.44
N LEU A 34 13.28 -2.35 -6.26
CA LEU A 34 13.16 -1.08 -6.98
C LEU A 34 12.23 -1.29 -8.18
N ALA A 35 11.08 -0.61 -8.21
CA ALA A 35 10.07 -0.76 -9.25
C ALA A 35 9.62 0.60 -9.83
N GLU A 36 8.36 0.73 -10.22
CA GLU A 36 7.82 1.89 -10.93
C GLU A 36 8.06 3.22 -10.18
N ALA A 37 7.98 3.23 -8.84
CA ALA A 37 8.25 4.43 -8.06
C ALA A 37 9.70 4.90 -8.19
N ALA A 38 10.66 3.98 -8.34
CA ALA A 38 12.08 4.31 -8.42
C ALA A 38 12.47 4.98 -9.77
N ILE A 39 11.63 4.83 -10.79
CA ILE A 39 11.88 5.37 -12.14
C ILE A 39 10.91 6.48 -12.54
N ASP A 40 9.83 6.71 -11.79
CA ASP A 40 8.88 7.79 -12.06
C ASP A 40 9.55 9.17 -11.90
N PRO A 41 9.47 10.07 -12.90
CA PRO A 41 10.14 11.36 -12.85
C PRO A 41 9.73 12.25 -11.67
N LYS A 42 8.46 12.24 -11.29
CA LYS A 42 7.94 13.09 -10.20
C LYS A 42 8.38 12.54 -8.85
N VAL A 43 8.30 11.22 -8.69
CA VAL A 43 8.80 10.53 -7.49
C VAL A 43 10.30 10.80 -7.32
N LYS A 44 11.11 10.61 -8.37
CA LYS A 44 12.56 10.89 -8.33
C LYS A 44 12.88 12.34 -7.98
N SER A 45 12.15 13.29 -8.58
CA SER A 45 12.33 14.71 -8.31
C SER A 45 12.09 15.02 -6.83
N ASP A 46 11.02 14.48 -6.24
CA ASP A 46 10.67 14.78 -4.85
C ASP A 46 11.58 14.05 -3.84
N TYR A 47 12.06 12.83 -4.15
CA TYR A 47 13.12 12.18 -3.36
C TYR A 47 14.42 12.99 -3.39
N GLN A 48 14.81 13.52 -4.55
CA GLN A 48 15.99 14.37 -4.66
C GLN A 48 15.82 15.68 -3.86
N ALA A 49 14.64 16.30 -3.92
CA ALA A 49 14.35 17.53 -3.21
C ALA A 49 14.31 17.35 -1.67
N SER A 50 13.85 16.19 -1.18
CA SER A 50 13.81 15.89 0.25
C SER A 50 15.13 15.38 0.82
N GLY A 51 16.05 14.91 -0.05
CA GLY A 51 17.28 14.24 0.38
C GLY A 51 17.06 12.82 0.88
N GLU A 52 15.85 12.27 0.72
CA GLU A 52 15.53 10.88 1.04
C GLU A 52 16.12 9.93 -0.02
N GLU A 53 16.56 8.75 0.41
CA GLU A 53 17.04 7.70 -0.50
C GLU A 53 15.86 6.80 -0.93
N ILE A 54 15.77 6.52 -2.23
CA ILE A 54 14.80 5.56 -2.77
C ILE A 54 15.21 4.14 -2.36
N LYS A 55 14.32 3.44 -1.65
CA LYS A 55 14.53 2.07 -1.16
C LYS A 55 13.38 1.16 -1.54
N ALA A 56 13.64 -0.13 -1.46
CA ALA A 56 12.60 -1.15 -1.47
C ALA A 56 11.80 -1.09 -0.15
N LEU A 57 10.53 -0.77 -0.25
CA LEU A 57 9.53 -0.62 0.82
C LEU A 57 8.62 -1.85 0.93
N GLY A 58 8.47 -2.63 -0.15
CA GLY A 58 7.65 -3.84 -0.16
C GLY A 58 6.15 -3.57 -0.31
N VAL A 59 5.34 -4.52 0.16
CA VAL A 59 3.89 -4.52 -0.01
C VAL A 59 3.20 -4.30 1.34
N HIS A 60 2.30 -3.33 1.38
CA HIS A 60 1.56 -2.92 2.56
C HIS A 60 0.11 -3.42 2.45
N GLY A 61 -0.39 -4.11 3.47
CA GLY A 61 -1.70 -4.78 3.44
C GLY A 61 -1.64 -6.18 2.81
N THR A 62 -2.69 -6.98 3.01
CA THR A 62 -2.71 -8.40 2.63
C THR A 62 -3.79 -8.74 1.61
N PHE A 63 -5.05 -8.43 1.92
CA PHE A 63 -6.16 -8.66 1.00
C PHE A 63 -6.62 -7.38 0.31
N VAL A 64 -6.21 -6.21 0.81
CA VAL A 64 -6.01 -4.99 0.04
C VAL A 64 -4.54 -4.61 0.12
N ALA A 65 -3.76 -5.14 -0.82
CA ALA A 65 -2.32 -4.99 -0.84
C ALA A 65 -1.90 -3.87 -1.79
N VAL A 66 -1.04 -2.97 -1.31
CA VAL A 66 -0.42 -1.89 -2.08
C VAL A 66 1.08 -2.11 -2.13
N ASP A 67 1.61 -2.38 -3.32
CA ASP A 67 3.03 -2.42 -3.59
C ASP A 67 3.59 -0.99 -3.55
N TRP A 68 4.26 -0.63 -2.44
CA TRP A 68 4.79 0.70 -2.23
C TRP A 68 5.99 1.00 -3.13
N ASP A 69 6.66 -0.04 -3.64
CA ASP A 69 7.73 0.09 -4.64
C ASP A 69 7.20 0.51 -6.01
N SER A 70 5.93 0.24 -6.27
CA SER A 70 5.23 0.56 -7.51
C SER A 70 4.26 1.75 -7.37
N CYS A 71 4.02 2.22 -6.14
CA CYS A 71 3.10 3.32 -5.84
C CYS A 71 3.75 4.68 -6.11
N ILE A 72 3.28 5.35 -7.16
CA ILE A 72 3.75 6.68 -7.60
C ILE A 72 2.95 7.85 -7.00
N ALA A 73 2.21 7.61 -5.92
CA ALA A 73 1.35 8.61 -5.28
C ALA A 73 0.36 9.32 -6.23
N ASP A 74 -0.18 8.63 -7.24
CA ASP A 74 -1.17 9.25 -8.16
C ASP A 74 -2.47 9.66 -7.44
N GLY A 75 -2.88 8.88 -6.44
CA GLY A 75 -4.00 9.18 -5.56
C GLY A 75 -5.39 8.83 -6.08
N ILE A 76 -5.54 8.38 -7.32
CA ILE A 76 -6.86 8.03 -7.88
C ILE A 76 -7.56 6.90 -7.09
N CYS A 77 -6.81 6.01 -6.43
CA CYS A 77 -7.36 4.97 -5.55
C CYS A 77 -8.03 5.55 -4.29
N LEU A 78 -7.51 6.64 -3.71
CA LEU A 78 -8.12 7.30 -2.55
C LEU A 78 -9.43 8.00 -2.95
N LEU A 79 -9.48 8.58 -4.15
CA LEU A 79 -10.68 9.21 -4.70
C LEU A 79 -11.76 8.18 -5.09
N SER A 80 -11.36 7.08 -5.74
CA SER A 80 -12.30 6.08 -6.26
C SER A 80 -12.84 5.10 -5.22
N CYS A 81 -12.19 4.99 -4.05
CA CYS A 81 -12.63 4.07 -3.00
C CYS A 81 -13.87 4.61 -2.26
N PRO A 82 -15.05 3.97 -2.38
CA PRO A 82 -16.29 4.48 -1.75
C PRO A 82 -16.29 4.34 -0.23
N VAL A 83 -15.46 3.43 0.31
CA VAL A 83 -15.37 3.08 1.73
C VAL A 83 -14.06 3.54 2.38
N LYS A 84 -13.29 4.38 1.67
CA LYS A 84 -12.10 5.07 2.20
C LYS A 84 -11.11 4.13 2.89
N VAL A 85 -10.79 3.01 2.21
CA VAL A 85 -9.76 2.05 2.66
C VAL A 85 -8.39 2.72 2.82
N PHE A 86 -8.09 3.63 1.92
CA PHE A 86 -6.79 4.27 1.79
C PHE A 86 -6.78 5.68 2.39
N GLU A 87 -5.65 6.04 2.97
CA GLU A 87 -5.25 7.40 3.29
C GLU A 87 -3.83 7.68 2.73
N TRP A 88 -3.31 8.89 2.92
CA TRP A 88 -1.91 9.20 2.63
C TRP A 88 -0.99 8.85 3.80
N TYR A 89 0.10 8.14 3.52
CA TYR A 89 1.07 7.75 4.55
C TYR A 89 1.76 8.95 5.21
N LYS A 90 2.22 9.93 4.42
CA LYS A 90 2.86 11.17 4.92
C LYS A 90 1.84 12.24 5.33
N ASN A 91 0.54 12.00 5.11
CA ASN A 91 -0.56 12.86 5.54
C ASN A 91 -1.76 12.03 6.06
N PRO A 92 -1.62 11.35 7.22
CA PRO A 92 -2.63 10.42 7.74
C PRO A 92 -4.01 11.07 7.92
N GLY A 93 -5.08 10.30 7.70
CA GLY A 93 -6.46 10.79 7.75
C GLY A 93 -6.98 11.42 6.45
N GLU A 94 -6.10 11.92 5.57
CA GLU A 94 -6.51 12.54 4.32
C GLU A 94 -6.78 11.52 3.21
N THR A 95 -7.87 11.73 2.46
CA THR A 95 -8.37 10.75 1.47
C THR A 95 -8.72 11.32 0.09
N GLY A 96 -8.42 12.59 -0.15
CA GLY A 96 -8.53 13.18 -1.48
C GLY A 96 -7.32 12.83 -2.34
N ARG A 97 -7.53 12.80 -3.66
CA ARG A 97 -6.48 12.46 -4.64
C ARG A 97 -5.23 13.34 -4.51
N ASN A 98 -5.40 14.61 -4.15
CA ASN A 98 -4.32 15.59 -4.15
C ASN A 98 -3.88 16.02 -2.75
N ASP A 99 -4.34 15.34 -1.70
CA ASP A 99 -3.98 15.66 -0.31
C ASP A 99 -2.63 15.05 0.09
N ARG A 100 -1.93 14.39 -0.84
CA ARG A 100 -0.57 13.87 -0.64
C ARG A 100 0.37 15.00 -0.28
N LYS A 101 1.37 14.70 0.56
CA LYS A 101 2.40 15.69 0.88
C LYS A 101 3.29 16.02 -0.31
N ASP A 102 3.67 14.99 -1.06
CA ASP A 102 4.51 15.03 -2.26
C ASP A 102 4.36 13.68 -3.02
N TYR A 103 5.15 13.44 -4.08
CA TYR A 103 5.12 12.17 -4.82
C TYR A 103 5.91 11.03 -4.16
N THR A 104 6.63 11.29 -3.07
CA THR A 104 7.26 10.23 -2.25
C THR A 104 6.27 9.60 -1.26
N ASP A 105 5.11 10.23 -1.05
CA ASP A 105 3.97 9.69 -0.30
C ASP A 105 3.45 8.35 -0.89
N LYS A 106 2.56 7.66 -0.17
CA LYS A 106 2.05 6.34 -0.53
C LYS A 106 0.58 6.19 -0.15
N ALA A 107 -0.18 5.49 -0.99
CA ALA A 107 -1.54 5.08 -0.67
C ALA A 107 -1.50 4.01 0.43
N ASN A 108 -1.93 4.37 1.62
CA ASN A 108 -1.78 3.60 2.85
C ASN A 108 -3.08 2.83 3.16
N PRO A 109 -3.13 1.49 3.06
CA PRO A 109 -4.37 0.71 3.18
C PRO A 109 -4.77 0.44 4.65
N VAL A 110 -4.77 1.48 5.50
CA VAL A 110 -5.03 1.35 6.95
C VAL A 110 -6.38 0.73 7.29
N LYS A 111 -7.38 0.91 6.42
CA LYS A 111 -8.73 0.38 6.60
C LYS A 111 -8.97 -0.81 5.67
N GLU A 112 -7.97 -1.69 5.46
CA GLU A 112 -8.12 -2.85 4.56
C GLU A 112 -9.38 -3.68 4.87
N ALA A 113 -9.72 -3.85 6.16
CA ALA A 113 -10.91 -4.56 6.63
C ALA A 113 -12.25 -3.94 6.17
N ASN A 114 -12.28 -2.66 5.79
CA ASN A 114 -13.49 -1.99 5.28
C ASN A 114 -13.75 -2.29 3.79
N CYS A 115 -12.83 -2.98 3.11
CA CYS A 115 -12.94 -3.24 1.68
C CYS A 115 -14.22 -4.02 1.34
N ILE A 116 -14.95 -3.51 0.35
CA ILE A 116 -16.18 -4.14 -0.20
C ILE A 116 -15.93 -4.86 -1.52
N TRP A 117 -14.65 -5.10 -1.87
CA TRP A 117 -14.26 -5.90 -3.04
C TRP A 117 -14.77 -5.38 -4.39
N CYS A 118 -14.96 -4.06 -4.53
CA CYS A 118 -15.47 -3.47 -5.76
C CYS A 118 -14.44 -3.38 -6.90
N MET A 119 -13.16 -3.64 -6.61
CA MET A 119 -12.04 -3.62 -7.57
C MET A 119 -11.73 -2.26 -8.23
N ALA A 120 -12.46 -1.19 -7.91
CA ALA A 120 -12.27 0.12 -8.53
C ALA A 120 -10.81 0.61 -8.45
N CYS A 121 -10.19 0.52 -7.27
CA CYS A 121 -8.80 0.94 -7.05
C CYS A 121 -7.78 0.14 -7.87
N VAL A 122 -8.04 -1.15 -8.14
CA VAL A 122 -7.19 -2.01 -8.97
C VAL A 122 -7.26 -1.57 -10.44
N GLU A 123 -8.46 -1.24 -10.90
CA GLU A 123 -8.69 -0.81 -12.28
C GLU A 123 -8.05 0.54 -12.57
N VAL A 124 -8.27 1.54 -11.69
CA VAL A 124 -7.81 2.90 -11.93
C VAL A 124 -6.32 3.13 -11.66
N CYS A 125 -5.64 2.24 -10.94
CA CYS A 125 -4.23 2.43 -10.60
C CYS A 125 -3.34 2.40 -11.86
N PRO A 126 -2.62 3.49 -12.18
CA PRO A 126 -1.85 3.59 -13.43
C PRO A 126 -0.67 2.62 -13.48
N THR A 127 -0.06 2.31 -12.34
CA THR A 127 1.07 1.37 -12.23
C THR A 127 0.64 -0.04 -11.83
N LYS A 128 -0.67 -0.27 -11.63
CA LYS A 128 -1.23 -1.54 -11.14
C LYS A 128 -0.60 -1.99 -9.81
N ALA A 129 -0.26 -1.04 -8.95
CA ALA A 129 0.35 -1.28 -7.63
C ALA A 129 -0.60 -1.92 -6.60
N ILE A 130 -1.90 -2.07 -6.89
CA ILE A 130 -2.91 -2.52 -5.94
C ILE A 130 -3.44 -3.90 -6.35
N LYS A 131 -3.49 -4.84 -5.41
CA LYS A 131 -4.23 -6.11 -5.53
C LYS A 131 -5.27 -6.18 -4.43
N VAL A 132 -6.48 -6.50 -4.86
CA VAL A 132 -7.58 -6.84 -3.96
C VAL A 132 -7.94 -8.29 -4.23
N ASP A 133 -7.84 -9.14 -3.22
CA ASP A 133 -8.03 -10.59 -3.36
C ASP A 133 -8.58 -11.20 -2.07
N GLN A 134 -9.82 -11.70 -2.14
CA GLN A 134 -10.49 -12.33 -0.99
C GLN A 134 -9.78 -13.59 -0.51
N ALA A 135 -9.09 -14.32 -1.41
CA ALA A 135 -8.35 -15.53 -1.04
C ALA A 135 -7.18 -15.24 -0.07
N ASN A 136 -6.75 -13.99 0.00
CA ASN A 136 -5.68 -13.57 0.91
C ASN A 136 -6.18 -13.32 2.35
N LEU A 137 -7.50 -13.30 2.61
CA LEU A 137 -8.05 -13.06 3.94
C LEU A 137 -7.68 -14.19 4.92
N GLU A 138 -7.82 -15.45 4.51
CA GLU A 138 -7.46 -16.59 5.35
C GLU A 138 -5.95 -16.57 5.71
N ILE A 139 -5.12 -16.16 4.76
CA ILE A 139 -3.67 -16.01 4.98
C ILE A 139 -3.43 -14.89 6.00
N HIS A 140 -4.09 -13.75 5.84
CA HIS A 140 -4.00 -12.62 6.77
C HIS A 140 -4.35 -13.05 8.21
N GLU A 141 -5.51 -13.69 8.40
CA GLU A 141 -5.98 -14.09 9.73
C GLU A 141 -5.02 -15.08 10.42
N LYS A 142 -4.53 -16.08 9.67
CA LYS A 142 -3.54 -17.05 10.18
C LYS A 142 -2.26 -16.35 10.64
N GLU A 143 -1.78 -15.39 9.86
CA GLU A 143 -0.56 -14.68 10.16
C GLU A 143 -0.70 -13.70 11.33
N ILE A 144 -1.84 -13.02 11.44
CA ILE A 144 -2.17 -12.18 12.59
C ILE A 144 -2.23 -13.01 13.87
N ALA A 145 -2.88 -14.18 13.82
CA ALA A 145 -2.92 -15.11 14.95
C ALA A 145 -1.52 -15.61 15.33
N ARG A 146 -0.70 -15.97 14.34
CA ARG A 146 0.68 -16.41 14.55
C ARG A 146 1.53 -15.36 15.25
N ILE A 147 1.40 -14.09 14.88
CA ILE A 147 2.21 -13.01 15.48
C ILE A 147 1.67 -12.60 16.86
N SER A 148 0.37 -12.73 17.11
CA SER A 148 -0.22 -12.37 18.42
C SER A 148 0.08 -13.39 19.53
N LEU A 149 0.62 -14.56 19.18
CA LEU A 149 1.01 -15.62 20.12
C LEU A 149 2.50 -15.60 20.51
N ASN A 150 3.30 -14.74 19.86
CA ASN A 150 4.73 -14.55 20.13
C ASN A 150 4.96 -13.20 20.81
#